data_AF-A0A2B4RZ35-F1
#
_entry.id   AF-A0A2B4RZ35-F1
#
_cell.length_a   1.000
_cell.length_b   1.000
_cell.length_c   1.000
_cell.angle_alpha   90.00
_cell.angle_beta   90.00
_cell.angle_gamma   90.00
#
_symmetry.space_group_name_H-M   'P 1'
#
loop_
_entity.id
_entity.type
_entity.pdbx_description
1 polymer ?
#
loop_
_entity_poly.entity_id
_entity_poly.type
_entity_poly.pdbx_seq_one_letter_code
_entity_poly.pdbx_strand_id
1 'polypeptide(L)'
;MAVRRSCTSLQKIAVLCAVLTVLLLSTNILLSFDGDDETPFDEKGDVNQWSADSVGIEETEEKIFNFLEVDENWNDRYSEEVYYDRVDHILKNLHKPAAYAAKYKFPIIIWWTSFTHGNDIKRCKLGDCYFTEARKFKTHPRTQAFLFYGTYFTLADLPLPRLGHHEWGLFHEESPKNNPLLHHHTTIELFNHTATFRRSSDYPLITQMLSSIPELLKKPKFDIHEKSTSDLASVVYVQSGCNPPSDRDEYIAQLMKFIKIDSYGACLHNKDLPEAFKSPLTMDDDGFHDIIARYKFTLAFENAICEDYITEKLWRPLVLGSVPIYKGSPSVQDWMPNNHSIIHVDDFKSPKDLADFIKKLDRDDKEYAKYLEFKDKGVTNKRLLSIMENRPWGTSYEEVNYVTGFECFVCNRIHENLKRKAKGLVENKFVASQEHYGCPKPEKYNFPHSSNHDSDGQRDLWWDEYDQSVRESQKLNQLVKSNWYF
;
A
#
# COMPACT_ATOMS: atom_id res chain seq x y z
N MET A 1 -36.10 11.69 11.69
CA MET A 1 -35.88 10.60 10.71
C MET A 1 -35.45 11.07 9.31
N ALA A 2 -35.61 12.34 8.91
CA ALA A 2 -35.09 12.84 7.62
C ALA A 2 -33.61 13.32 7.66
N VAL A 3 -33.06 13.69 8.83
CA VAL A 3 -31.66 14.17 8.96
C VAL A 3 -30.63 13.02 8.94
N ARG A 4 -31.03 11.79 9.28
CA ARG A 4 -30.15 10.60 9.29
C ARG A 4 -29.80 10.06 7.90
N ARG A 5 -30.56 10.40 6.85
CA ARG A 5 -30.29 9.97 5.47
C ARG A 5 -29.33 10.89 4.70
N SER A 6 -29.15 12.14 5.14
CA SER A 6 -28.19 13.07 4.50
C SER A 6 -26.74 12.88 4.97
N CYS A 7 -26.49 12.48 6.23
CA CYS A 7 -25.12 12.21 6.70
C CYS A 7 -24.48 10.98 6.04
N THR A 8 -25.28 9.95 5.71
CA THR A 8 -24.80 8.74 5.01
C THR A 8 -24.35 9.01 3.57
N SER A 9 -24.77 10.12 2.97
CA SER A 9 -24.36 10.53 1.62
C SER A 9 -23.06 11.36 1.64
N LEU A 10 -22.93 12.28 2.61
CA LEU A 10 -21.77 13.15 2.76
C LEU A 10 -20.50 12.43 3.28
N GLN A 11 -20.63 11.34 4.03
CA GLN A 11 -19.48 10.59 4.56
C GLN A 11 -18.94 9.51 3.61
N LYS A 12 -19.76 9.00 2.67
CA LYS A 12 -19.26 8.20 1.54
C LYS A 12 -18.33 9.02 0.63
N ILE A 13 -18.56 10.34 0.56
CA ILE A 13 -17.71 11.28 -0.20
C ILE A 13 -16.33 11.45 0.44
N ALA A 14 -16.19 11.36 1.77
CA ALA A 14 -14.89 11.53 2.45
C ALA A 14 -13.94 10.33 2.24
N VAL A 15 -14.48 9.10 2.23
CA VAL A 15 -13.71 7.89 1.89
C VAL A 15 -13.42 7.86 0.39
N LEU A 16 -14.35 8.32 -0.46
CA LEU A 16 -14.08 8.54 -1.88
C LEU A 16 -12.99 9.60 -2.10
N CYS A 17 -12.91 10.69 -1.31
CA CYS A 17 -11.91 11.75 -1.47
C CYS A 17 -10.47 11.30 -1.17
N ALA A 18 -10.26 10.40 -0.20
CA ALA A 18 -8.95 9.81 0.05
C ALA A 18 -8.50 8.91 -1.11
N VAL A 19 -9.44 8.20 -1.75
CA VAL A 19 -9.18 7.35 -2.93
C VAL A 19 -9.10 8.19 -4.23
N LEU A 20 -9.84 9.30 -4.35
CA LEU A 20 -9.85 10.21 -5.51
C LEU A 20 -8.56 11.03 -5.63
N THR A 21 -7.92 11.38 -4.51
CA THR A 21 -6.66 12.14 -4.54
C THR A 21 -5.48 11.27 -5.04
N VAL A 22 -5.56 9.95 -4.82
CA VAL A 22 -4.58 8.97 -5.31
C VAL A 22 -4.73 8.73 -6.83
N LEU A 23 -5.93 8.86 -7.40
CA LEU A 23 -6.18 8.57 -8.83
C LEU A 23 -6.14 9.79 -9.76
N LEU A 24 -6.53 10.99 -9.31
CA LEU A 24 -6.51 12.20 -10.17
C LEU A 24 -5.09 12.66 -10.58
N LEU A 25 -4.05 12.28 -9.83
CA LEU A 25 -2.66 12.61 -10.17
C LEU A 25 -2.03 11.62 -11.18
N SER A 26 -2.58 10.41 -11.31
CA SER A 26 -2.12 9.43 -12.31
C SER A 26 -2.61 9.71 -13.74
N THR A 27 -3.67 10.52 -13.91
CA THR A 27 -4.20 10.88 -15.24
C THR A 27 -3.55 12.12 -15.86
N ASN A 28 -2.84 12.95 -15.08
CA ASN A 28 -2.19 14.17 -15.60
C ASN A 28 -0.75 13.97 -16.09
N ILE A 29 -0.25 12.73 -16.13
CA ILE A 29 1.09 12.41 -16.67
C ILE A 29 1.02 11.89 -18.13
N LEU A 30 -0.18 11.79 -18.74
CA LEU A 30 -0.34 11.25 -20.11
C LEU A 30 -0.95 12.22 -21.15
N LEU A 31 -0.92 13.53 -20.92
CA LEU A 31 -1.27 14.52 -21.95
C LEU A 31 -0.27 15.70 -21.94
N SER A 32 0.89 15.52 -22.55
CA SER A 32 1.69 16.66 -23.05
C SER A 32 2.78 16.23 -24.03
N PHE A 33 2.41 15.82 -25.24
CA PHE A 33 3.28 15.93 -26.41
C PHE A 33 2.42 16.06 -27.66
N ASP A 34 2.29 17.30 -28.15
CA ASP A 34 2.45 17.71 -29.55
C ASP A 34 1.90 19.13 -29.76
N GLY A 35 2.71 20.00 -30.36
CA GLY A 35 2.26 21.28 -30.93
C GLY A 35 3.20 22.44 -30.63
N ASP A 36 4.13 22.66 -31.55
CA ASP A 36 5.00 23.84 -31.68
C ASP A 36 4.25 25.18 -31.57
N ASP A 37 4.85 26.18 -30.92
CA ASP A 37 5.02 27.50 -31.53
C ASP A 37 5.93 28.44 -30.71
N GLU A 38 6.58 29.31 -31.46
CA GLU A 38 7.79 30.09 -31.22
C GLU A 38 7.77 31.04 -30.01
N THR A 39 8.93 31.18 -29.35
CA THR A 39 9.22 32.30 -28.43
C THR A 39 10.11 33.33 -29.14
N PRO A 40 9.76 34.62 -29.15
CA PRO A 40 10.72 35.67 -29.44
C PRO A 40 11.35 36.20 -28.15
N PHE A 41 12.67 36.36 -28.24
CA PHE A 41 13.54 37.22 -27.46
C PHE A 41 12.87 38.53 -27.00
N ASP A 42 13.19 38.97 -25.77
CA ASP A 42 13.52 40.38 -25.56
C ASP A 42 14.58 40.56 -24.45
N GLU A 43 15.63 41.29 -24.81
CA GLU A 43 16.73 41.75 -23.98
C GLU A 43 16.33 43.05 -23.26
N LYS A 44 16.69 43.19 -21.99
CA LYS A 44 17.03 44.41 -21.23
C LYS A 44 17.13 43.97 -19.75
N GLY A 45 18.29 43.96 -19.11
CA GLY A 45 19.16 45.10 -18.92
C GLY A 45 18.81 45.76 -17.59
N ASP A 46 19.45 45.34 -16.50
CA ASP A 46 20.20 46.29 -15.68
C ASP A 46 21.02 45.62 -14.57
N VAL A 47 22.27 46.07 -14.54
CA VAL A 47 23.33 45.74 -13.61
C VAL A 47 23.09 46.53 -12.33
N ASN A 48 23.16 45.88 -11.17
CA ASN A 48 23.63 46.57 -9.98
C ASN A 48 24.52 45.67 -9.11
N GLN A 49 25.72 46.21 -8.95
CA GLN A 49 26.94 45.68 -8.40
C GLN A 49 26.98 46.02 -6.91
N TRP A 50 27.06 45.03 -6.01
CA TRP A 50 27.46 45.26 -4.62
C TRP A 50 28.53 44.25 -4.21
N SER A 51 29.61 44.82 -3.72
CA SER A 51 30.93 44.27 -3.44
C SER A 51 30.96 43.25 -2.31
N ALA A 52 31.85 42.27 -2.48
CA ALA A 52 32.36 41.46 -1.38
C ALA A 52 33.32 42.32 -0.56
N ASP A 53 33.04 42.46 0.74
CA ASP A 53 34.06 42.79 1.73
C ASP A 53 33.87 41.92 2.97
N SER A 54 35.00 41.35 3.36
CA SER A 54 35.27 40.42 4.45
C SER A 54 34.94 40.98 5.84
N VAL A 55 34.16 40.22 6.63
CA VAL A 55 34.11 40.38 8.09
C VAL A 55 34.06 39.00 8.77
N GLY A 56 35.12 38.72 9.54
CA GLY A 56 35.09 38.02 10.83
C GLY A 56 34.45 36.64 10.92
N ILE A 57 35.29 35.61 10.84
CA ILE A 57 35.05 34.30 11.45
C ILE A 57 35.38 34.44 12.94
N GLU A 58 34.37 34.57 13.80
CA GLU A 58 34.38 34.17 15.22
C GLU A 58 33.02 34.51 15.86
N GLU A 59 32.09 33.54 15.85
CA GLU A 59 31.14 33.30 16.96
C GLU A 59 30.40 31.98 16.67
N THR A 60 30.87 30.96 17.38
CA THR A 60 30.58 29.54 17.25
C THR A 60 29.33 29.10 18.02
N GLU A 61 28.57 28.18 17.41
CA GLU A 61 27.72 27.14 18.02
C GLU A 61 26.40 27.49 18.73
N GLU A 62 26.10 28.73 19.12
CA GLU A 62 24.84 29.03 19.84
C GLU A 62 23.61 29.36 18.97
N LYS A 63 23.76 29.46 17.63
CA LYS A 63 22.69 29.88 16.71
C LYS A 63 21.92 28.77 15.98
N ILE A 64 22.18 27.49 16.27
CA ILE A 64 21.46 26.37 15.63
C ILE A 64 20.14 26.02 16.37
N PHE A 65 19.89 26.54 17.57
CA PHE A 65 18.75 26.11 18.41
C PHE A 65 17.63 27.13 18.65
N ASN A 66 17.68 28.33 18.06
CA ASN A 66 16.70 29.39 18.34
C ASN A 66 15.79 29.77 17.15
N PHE A 67 15.25 28.79 16.44
CA PHE A 67 14.14 29.02 15.54
C PHE A 67 13.07 27.95 15.76
N LEU A 68 12.01 28.34 16.46
CA LEU A 68 10.60 27.93 16.37
C LEU A 68 9.90 28.16 17.73
N GLU A 69 9.83 29.41 18.19
CA GLU A 69 8.67 29.82 19.00
C GLU A 69 7.46 29.82 18.05
N VAL A 70 6.87 28.63 17.85
CA VAL A 70 5.61 28.48 17.13
C VAL A 70 4.53 29.02 18.04
N ASP A 71 4.32 30.34 18.00
CA ASP A 71 3.23 31.12 18.60
C ASP A 71 2.42 30.30 19.64
N GLU A 72 3.07 30.03 20.78
CA GLU A 72 2.54 29.22 21.90
C GLU A 72 1.52 30.03 22.71
N ASN A 73 0.90 31.04 22.10
CA ASN A 73 -0.02 31.96 22.75
C ASN A 73 -1.39 31.28 22.91
N TRP A 74 -1.44 30.37 23.89
CA TRP A 74 -2.63 29.63 24.28
C TRP A 74 -3.54 30.55 25.10
N ASN A 75 -4.54 31.13 24.43
CA ASN A 75 -5.66 31.78 25.09
C ASN A 75 -6.86 30.81 25.12
N ASP A 76 -7.42 30.60 26.30
CA ASP A 76 -8.31 29.51 26.76
C ASP A 76 -9.70 29.42 26.06
N ARG A 77 -9.86 30.01 24.87
CA ARG A 77 -11.17 30.35 24.29
C ARG A 77 -11.69 29.49 23.13
N TYR A 78 -11.13 28.32 22.86
CA TYR A 78 -11.48 27.57 21.63
C TYR A 78 -11.52 26.03 21.76
N SER A 79 -12.25 25.50 22.73
CA SER A 79 -12.70 24.10 22.66
C SER A 79 -14.13 23.98 23.18
N GLU A 80 -15.06 23.60 22.30
CA GLU A 80 -16.22 22.80 22.71
C GLU A 80 -15.70 21.45 23.27
N GLU A 81 -16.54 20.72 24.02
CA GLU A 81 -16.13 19.48 24.73
C GLU A 81 -15.28 18.55 23.84
N VAL A 82 -13.96 18.56 24.07
CA VAL A 82 -13.01 17.69 23.39
C VAL A 82 -13.32 16.26 23.83
N TYR A 83 -13.66 15.40 22.87
CA TYR A 83 -13.93 14.00 23.15
C TYR A 83 -12.95 13.10 22.40
N TYR A 84 -12.76 11.90 22.95
CA TYR A 84 -11.90 10.88 22.39
C TYR A 84 -12.72 9.90 21.56
N ASP A 85 -12.38 9.80 20.28
CA ASP A 85 -12.89 8.76 19.39
C ASP A 85 -12.09 7.47 19.62
N ARG A 86 -12.78 6.42 20.10
CA ARG A 86 -12.13 5.16 20.47
C ARG A 86 -11.75 4.31 19.25
N VAL A 87 -12.39 4.51 18.11
CA VAL A 87 -12.14 3.75 16.87
C VAL A 87 -10.97 4.37 16.14
N ASP A 88 -11.07 5.68 15.89
CA ASP A 88 -10.03 6.43 15.16
C ASP A 88 -8.80 6.72 16.01
N HIS A 89 -8.87 6.49 17.33
CA HIS A 89 -7.88 6.93 18.31
C HIS A 89 -7.62 8.44 18.31
N ILE A 90 -8.52 9.26 17.78
CA ILE A 90 -8.32 10.71 17.58
C ILE A 90 -9.06 11.52 18.65
N LEU A 91 -8.43 12.60 19.13
CA LEU A 91 -9.13 13.67 19.85
C LEU A 91 -9.88 14.57 18.86
N LYS A 92 -11.22 14.55 18.91
CA LYS A 92 -12.09 15.34 18.03
C LYS A 92 -12.44 16.69 18.69
N ASN A 93 -13.03 17.60 17.91
CA ASN A 93 -13.39 18.96 18.32
C ASN A 93 -12.21 19.86 18.74
N LEU A 94 -10.99 19.54 18.29
CA LEU A 94 -9.82 20.39 18.47
C LEU A 94 -9.71 21.39 17.31
N HIS A 95 -10.05 22.65 17.55
CA HIS A 95 -9.86 23.71 16.55
C HIS A 95 -8.39 24.02 16.25
N LYS A 96 -7.50 23.83 17.25
CA LYS A 96 -6.05 24.06 17.12
C LYS A 96 -5.24 22.87 17.68
N PRO A 97 -5.16 21.74 16.95
CA PRO A 97 -4.45 20.53 17.41
C PRO A 97 -2.97 20.78 17.73
N ALA A 98 -2.26 21.58 16.93
CA ALA A 98 -0.87 21.94 17.17
C ALA A 98 -0.65 22.69 18.50
N ALA A 99 -1.53 23.64 18.83
CA ALA A 99 -1.45 24.41 20.08
C ALA A 99 -1.77 23.53 21.30
N TYR A 100 -2.74 22.63 21.18
CA TYR A 100 -3.01 21.63 22.22
C TYR A 100 -1.80 20.71 22.42
N ALA A 101 -1.20 20.21 21.34
CA ALA A 101 0.01 19.39 21.41
C ALA A 101 1.21 20.14 22.03
N ALA A 102 1.33 21.45 21.80
CA ALA A 102 2.34 22.30 22.45
C ALA A 102 2.11 22.39 23.96
N LYS A 103 0.88 22.71 24.40
CA LYS A 103 0.51 22.79 25.81
C LYS A 103 0.89 21.53 26.61
N TYR A 104 0.65 20.35 26.03
CA TYR A 104 0.92 19.07 26.69
C TYR A 104 2.26 18.44 26.28
N LYS A 105 3.08 19.15 25.50
CA LYS A 105 4.42 18.73 25.05
C LYS A 105 4.44 17.35 24.38
N PHE A 106 3.43 17.04 23.57
CA PHE A 106 3.36 15.75 22.88
C PHE A 106 4.50 15.57 21.87
N PRO A 107 5.03 14.35 21.68
CA PRO A 107 5.92 14.05 20.57
C PRO A 107 5.23 14.38 19.23
N ILE A 108 6.01 14.88 18.28
CA ILE A 108 5.54 15.21 16.93
C ILE A 108 6.01 14.09 15.98
N ILE A 109 5.07 13.57 15.21
CA ILE A 109 5.31 12.60 14.15
C ILE A 109 4.81 13.22 12.85
N ILE A 110 5.68 13.26 11.84
CA ILE A 110 5.39 13.94 10.59
C ILE A 110 5.18 12.91 9.49
N TRP A 111 4.03 12.91 8.83
CA TRP A 111 3.89 12.27 7.52
C TRP A 111 4.64 13.13 6.51
N TRP A 112 5.85 12.70 6.13
CA TRP A 112 6.70 13.47 5.23
C TRP A 112 6.12 13.47 3.81
N THR A 113 5.69 12.29 3.37
CA THR A 113 4.85 12.13 2.18
C THR A 113 3.39 12.27 2.59
N SER A 114 2.62 13.11 1.91
CA SER A 114 1.19 13.28 2.20
C SER A 114 0.46 11.95 2.00
N PHE A 115 -0.35 11.56 2.98
CA PHE A 115 -1.08 10.29 2.95
C PHE A 115 -2.39 10.36 3.75
N THR A 116 -2.34 10.78 5.01
CA THR A 116 -3.52 10.83 5.90
C THR A 116 -4.16 12.22 5.98
N HIS A 117 -3.57 13.23 5.33
CA HIS A 117 -3.93 14.64 5.48
C HIS A 117 -3.93 15.08 6.95
N GLY A 118 -2.95 14.57 7.71
CA GLY A 118 -2.88 14.67 9.16
C GLY A 118 -2.90 16.10 9.70
N ASN A 119 -3.42 16.28 10.90
CA ASN A 119 -3.33 17.48 11.75
C ASN A 119 -4.13 17.20 13.03
N ASP A 120 -3.75 16.15 13.74
CA ASP A 120 -4.59 15.53 14.76
C ASP A 120 -3.74 14.95 15.89
N ILE A 121 -4.41 14.70 17.00
CA ILE A 121 -3.78 14.11 18.17
C ILE A 121 -4.34 12.71 18.31
N LYS A 122 -3.44 11.72 18.23
CA LYS A 122 -3.80 10.32 18.43
C LYS A 122 -3.43 9.90 19.83
N ARG A 123 -4.42 9.33 20.53
CA ARG A 123 -4.26 8.75 21.86
C ARG A 123 -4.03 7.25 21.72
N CYS A 124 -2.78 6.87 21.97
CA CYS A 124 -2.30 5.51 21.82
C CYS A 124 -2.04 4.88 23.20
N LYS A 125 -1.71 3.58 23.22
CA LYS A 125 -1.57 2.79 24.45
C LYS A 125 -0.59 3.38 25.46
N LEU A 126 0.54 3.91 25.00
CA LEU A 126 1.62 4.39 25.87
C LEU A 126 1.66 5.91 26.06
N GLY A 127 0.86 6.65 25.28
CA GLY A 127 0.76 8.10 25.35
C GLY A 127 0.12 8.71 24.10
N ASP A 128 -0.03 10.03 24.12
CA ASP A 128 -0.59 10.82 23.03
C ASP A 128 0.55 11.36 22.14
N CYS A 129 0.36 11.39 20.82
CA CYS A 129 1.28 12.02 19.86
C CYS A 129 0.52 12.95 18.91
N TYR A 130 1.21 13.98 18.42
CA TYR A 130 0.70 14.90 17.40
C TYR A 130 1.17 14.45 16.02
N PHE A 131 0.21 14.19 15.13
CA PHE A 131 0.44 13.81 13.75
C PHE A 131 0.17 15.00 12.83
N THR A 132 1.08 15.24 11.89
CA THR A 132 0.98 16.39 10.98
C THR A 132 1.70 16.12 9.67
N GLU A 133 1.28 16.79 8.60
CA GLU A 133 2.03 16.87 7.34
C GLU A 133 2.83 18.18 7.22
N ALA A 134 2.76 19.04 8.25
CA ALA A 134 3.39 20.35 8.25
C ALA A 134 4.91 20.23 8.44
N ARG A 135 5.64 20.18 7.32
CA ARG A 135 7.11 20.05 7.27
C ARG A 135 7.90 21.13 8.02
N LYS A 136 7.28 22.26 8.34
CA LYS A 136 7.87 23.30 9.21
C LYS A 136 8.27 22.77 10.60
N PHE A 137 7.67 21.68 11.07
CA PHE A 137 8.04 21.06 12.34
C PHE A 137 9.27 20.15 12.24
N LYS A 138 9.86 19.95 11.05
CA LYS A 138 10.99 19.03 10.85
C LYS A 138 12.15 19.22 11.84
N THR A 139 12.51 20.46 12.16
CA THR A 139 13.63 20.77 13.09
C THR A 139 13.16 21.04 14.51
N HIS A 140 11.86 20.88 14.79
CA HIS A 140 11.32 21.14 16.12
C HIS A 140 11.84 20.09 17.12
N PRO A 141 12.30 20.45 18.33
CA PRO A 141 12.93 19.52 19.28
C PRO A 141 12.05 18.32 19.73
N ARG A 142 10.72 18.46 19.61
CA ARG A 142 9.75 17.39 19.87
C ARG A 142 9.47 16.48 18.66
N THR A 143 10.02 16.75 17.49
CA THR A 143 9.87 15.88 16.32
C THR A 143 10.70 14.63 16.51
N GLN A 144 10.04 13.48 16.53
CA GLN A 144 10.70 12.20 16.82
C GLN A 144 10.74 11.30 15.59
N ALA A 145 9.73 11.36 14.72
CA ALA A 145 9.68 10.49 13.55
C ALA A 145 9.11 11.13 12.29
N PHE A 146 9.55 10.59 11.16
CA PHE A 146 9.04 10.87 9.81
C PHE A 146 8.45 9.59 9.21
N LEU A 147 7.18 9.63 8.85
CA LEU A 147 6.47 8.54 8.19
C LEU A 147 6.45 8.78 6.68
N PHE A 148 6.63 7.68 5.94
CA PHE A 148 6.67 7.67 4.48
C PHE A 148 5.67 6.64 3.97
N TYR A 149 4.78 7.09 3.10
CA TYR A 149 4.03 6.22 2.22
C TYR A 149 4.94 5.81 1.08
N GLY A 150 5.20 4.50 0.96
CA GLY A 150 6.25 3.98 0.08
C GLY A 150 6.10 4.43 -1.38
N THR A 151 4.88 4.60 -1.89
CA THR A 151 4.60 5.09 -3.25
C THR A 151 5.21 6.46 -3.54
N TYR A 152 5.22 7.36 -2.56
CA TYR A 152 5.67 8.74 -2.74
C TYR A 152 7.09 8.97 -2.22
N PHE A 153 7.76 7.92 -1.76
CA PHE A 153 9.12 8.00 -1.26
C PHE A 153 10.12 8.13 -2.41
N THR A 154 10.88 9.23 -2.45
CA THR A 154 11.85 9.49 -3.52
C THR A 154 13.17 10.03 -2.96
N LEU A 155 14.25 9.92 -3.74
CA LEU A 155 15.55 10.51 -3.40
C LEU A 155 15.51 12.04 -3.35
N ALA A 156 14.62 12.67 -4.12
CA ALA A 156 14.57 14.13 -4.28
C ALA A 156 13.94 14.84 -3.09
N ASP A 157 13.15 14.13 -2.28
CA ASP A 157 12.35 14.73 -1.22
C ASP A 157 12.51 13.98 0.12
N LEU A 158 13.57 14.31 0.84
CA LEU A 158 13.93 13.69 2.12
C LEU A 158 14.01 14.73 3.24
N PRO A 159 13.66 14.36 4.50
CA PRO A 159 13.80 15.24 5.65
C PRO A 159 15.25 15.35 6.12
N LEU A 160 16.16 15.82 5.25
CA LEU A 160 17.59 16.01 5.54
C LEU A 160 17.93 17.45 5.94
N PRO A 161 18.77 17.73 6.94
CA PRO A 161 19.60 16.78 7.68
C PRO A 161 18.79 15.88 8.62
N ARG A 162 19.20 14.61 8.73
CA ARG A 162 18.62 13.63 9.65
C ARG A 162 19.32 13.75 11.00
N LEU A 163 18.59 14.18 12.04
CA LEU A 163 19.14 14.28 13.40
C LEU A 163 19.15 12.90 14.07
N GLY A 164 20.03 12.71 15.06
CA GLY A 164 20.28 11.41 15.71
C GLY A 164 19.05 10.79 16.35
N HIS A 165 18.09 11.61 16.76
CA HIS A 165 16.82 11.20 17.37
C HIS A 165 15.68 11.05 16.35
N HIS A 166 15.90 11.32 15.06
CA HIS A 166 14.87 11.17 14.02
C HIS A 166 14.75 9.70 13.58
N GLU A 167 13.61 9.09 13.89
CA GLU A 167 13.21 7.78 13.43
C GLU A 167 12.42 7.87 12.11
N TRP A 168 12.58 6.89 11.21
CA TRP A 168 11.84 6.83 9.94
C TRP A 168 10.89 5.63 9.94
N GLY A 169 9.63 5.83 9.55
CA GLY A 169 8.63 4.78 9.41
C GLY A 169 8.20 4.60 7.96
N LEU A 170 8.19 3.37 7.46
CA LEU A 170 7.68 3.00 6.14
C LEU A 170 6.29 2.37 6.28
N PHE A 171 5.30 2.92 5.59
CA PHE A 171 4.01 2.29 5.35
C PHE A 171 3.90 1.96 3.85
N HIS A 172 3.85 0.68 3.50
CA HIS A 172 3.75 0.27 2.11
C HIS A 172 3.19 -1.15 1.91
N GLU A 173 1.93 -1.20 1.55
CA GLU A 173 1.13 -2.38 1.24
C GLU A 173 1.24 -2.86 -0.21
N GLU A 174 1.75 -2.01 -1.10
CA GLU A 174 1.90 -2.32 -2.53
C GLU A 174 3.19 -3.09 -2.81
N SER A 175 3.27 -3.72 -3.99
CA SER A 175 4.50 -4.36 -4.42
C SER A 175 5.56 -3.33 -4.82
N PRO A 176 6.85 -3.70 -4.83
CA PRO A 176 7.90 -2.79 -5.25
C PRO A 176 7.88 -2.49 -6.76
N LYS A 177 6.95 -3.05 -7.55
CA LYS A 177 6.59 -2.49 -8.86
C LYS A 177 6.26 -1.00 -8.74
N ASN A 178 5.56 -0.64 -7.66
CA ASN A 178 5.09 0.72 -7.44
C ASN A 178 6.20 1.66 -6.95
N ASN A 179 7.20 1.14 -6.23
CA ASN A 179 8.43 1.87 -5.94
C ASN A 179 9.66 0.93 -5.95
N PRO A 180 10.41 0.89 -7.06
CA PRO A 180 11.54 -0.03 -7.22
C PRO A 180 12.67 0.19 -6.21
N LEU A 181 12.82 1.40 -5.64
CA LEU A 181 13.83 1.68 -4.62
C LEU A 181 13.70 0.77 -3.40
N LEU A 182 12.47 0.38 -3.09
CA LEU A 182 12.17 -0.45 -1.93
C LEU A 182 12.51 -1.93 -2.17
N HIS A 183 12.86 -2.37 -3.39
CA HIS A 183 13.35 -3.73 -3.60
C HIS A 183 14.59 -4.06 -2.76
N HIS A 184 15.40 -3.05 -2.41
CA HIS A 184 16.78 -3.24 -1.99
C HIS A 184 17.00 -2.98 -0.50
N HIS A 185 17.76 -3.87 0.14
CA HIS A 185 18.17 -3.79 1.54
C HIS A 185 18.74 -2.42 1.90
N THR A 186 19.56 -1.84 1.02
CA THR A 186 20.19 -0.52 1.21
C THR A 186 19.18 0.61 1.37
N THR A 187 17.97 0.49 0.81
CA THR A 187 16.88 1.43 1.09
C THR A 187 16.15 1.03 2.37
N ILE A 188 15.81 -0.25 2.52
CA ILE A 188 14.99 -0.72 3.65
C ILE A 188 15.67 -0.48 5.01
N GLU A 189 16.99 -0.62 5.10
CA GLU A 189 17.75 -0.36 6.33
C GLU A 189 17.69 1.10 6.83
N LEU A 190 17.17 2.03 6.02
CA LEU A 190 16.98 3.42 6.44
C LEU A 190 15.80 3.61 7.39
N PHE A 191 14.87 2.65 7.41
CA PHE A 191 13.65 2.71 8.21
C PHE A 191 13.82 2.01 9.56
N ASN A 192 13.25 2.60 10.59
CA ASN A 192 13.20 2.08 11.95
C ASN A 192 11.89 1.32 12.22
N HIS A 193 10.82 1.64 11.49
CA HIS A 193 9.51 1.02 11.64
C HIS A 193 8.94 0.69 10.28
N THR A 194 8.27 -0.45 10.17
CA THR A 194 7.74 -0.95 8.89
C THR A 194 6.33 -1.48 9.05
N ALA A 195 5.41 -1.05 8.18
CA ALA A 195 4.12 -1.66 7.96
C ALA A 195 3.97 -2.05 6.50
N THR A 196 4.12 -3.34 6.20
CA THR A 196 4.18 -3.84 4.82
C THR A 196 3.48 -5.18 4.65
N PHE A 197 3.41 -5.66 3.41
CA PHE A 197 2.90 -6.99 3.08
C PHE A 197 3.76 -8.17 3.59
N ARG A 198 4.92 -7.95 4.24
CA ARG A 198 5.75 -9.05 4.77
C ARG A 198 5.34 -9.43 6.19
N ARG A 199 5.29 -10.73 6.51
CA ARG A 199 5.02 -11.23 7.89
C ARG A 199 6.05 -10.81 8.92
N SER A 200 7.26 -10.52 8.47
CA SER A 200 8.40 -10.05 9.26
C SER A 200 8.42 -8.53 9.45
N SER A 201 7.54 -7.78 8.78
CA SER A 201 7.37 -6.35 9.02
C SER A 201 7.04 -6.11 10.50
N ASP A 202 7.49 -4.97 11.04
CA ASP A 202 7.21 -4.63 12.44
C ASP A 202 5.70 -4.58 12.76
N TYR A 203 4.93 -4.13 11.78
CA TYR A 203 3.47 -4.04 11.80
C TYR A 203 2.89 -4.72 10.53
N PRO A 204 2.73 -6.05 10.54
CA PRO A 204 2.44 -6.84 9.33
C PRO A 204 1.04 -6.58 8.75
N LEU A 205 0.95 -6.46 7.41
CA LEU A 205 -0.28 -6.16 6.65
C LEU A 205 -0.72 -7.27 5.68
N ILE A 206 -0.15 -8.49 5.78
CA ILE A 206 -0.40 -9.63 4.85
C ILE A 206 -1.89 -9.95 4.64
N THR A 207 -2.71 -9.76 5.68
CA THR A 207 -4.15 -10.06 5.62
C THR A 207 -5.03 -8.82 5.47
N GLN A 208 -4.48 -7.67 5.07
CA GLN A 208 -5.24 -6.41 5.06
C GLN A 208 -6.43 -6.44 4.08
N MET A 209 -6.30 -7.24 3.01
CA MET A 209 -7.33 -7.42 1.99
C MET A 209 -8.34 -8.52 2.36
N LEU A 210 -8.28 -9.04 3.59
CA LEU A 210 -9.27 -9.96 4.16
C LEU A 210 -9.93 -9.32 5.39
N SER A 211 -11.21 -8.97 5.30
CA SER A 211 -11.87 -8.26 6.40
C SER A 211 -12.10 -9.15 7.61
N SER A 212 -12.60 -10.38 7.42
CA SER A 212 -12.87 -11.28 8.54
C SER A 212 -12.99 -12.75 8.13
N ILE A 213 -12.80 -13.67 9.09
CA ILE A 213 -13.07 -15.10 8.86
C ILE A 213 -14.55 -15.36 8.53
N PRO A 214 -15.54 -14.75 9.20
CA PRO A 214 -16.95 -14.89 8.81
C PRO A 214 -17.24 -14.46 7.37
N GLU A 215 -16.62 -13.40 6.87
CA GLU A 215 -16.76 -13.00 5.46
C GLU A 215 -16.19 -14.05 4.51
N LEU A 216 -15.00 -14.58 4.82
CA LEU A 216 -14.38 -15.66 4.05
C LEU A 216 -15.25 -16.92 4.01
N LEU A 217 -16.02 -17.20 5.07
CA LEU A 217 -16.93 -18.34 5.18
C LEU A 217 -18.34 -18.07 4.65
N LYS A 218 -18.63 -16.85 4.18
CA LYS A 218 -19.94 -16.51 3.61
C LYS A 218 -20.24 -17.44 2.43
N LYS A 219 -21.46 -17.99 2.42
CA LYS A 219 -21.93 -18.86 1.34
C LYS A 219 -21.87 -18.13 -0.01
N PRO A 220 -21.43 -18.80 -1.09
CA PRO A 220 -21.46 -18.23 -2.43
C PRO A 220 -22.87 -17.76 -2.81
N LYS A 221 -22.96 -16.63 -3.51
CA LYS A 221 -24.25 -16.08 -3.96
C LYS A 221 -24.93 -16.94 -5.02
N PHE A 222 -24.12 -17.52 -5.90
CA PHE A 222 -24.55 -18.41 -6.98
C PHE A 222 -24.06 -19.82 -6.67
N ASP A 223 -24.93 -20.81 -6.82
CA ASP A 223 -24.56 -22.20 -6.65
C ASP A 223 -23.72 -22.71 -7.85
N ILE A 224 -23.18 -23.93 -7.71
CA ILE A 224 -22.31 -24.51 -8.74
C ILE A 224 -23.08 -24.75 -10.04
N HIS A 225 -24.35 -25.13 -9.96
CA HIS A 225 -25.16 -25.41 -11.15
C HIS A 225 -25.43 -24.13 -11.94
N GLU A 226 -25.80 -23.04 -11.27
CA GLU A 226 -25.99 -21.71 -11.87
C GLU A 226 -24.74 -21.23 -12.60
N LYS A 227 -23.55 -21.48 -12.03
CA LYS A 227 -22.27 -21.15 -12.66
C LYS A 227 -21.99 -22.04 -13.89
N SER A 228 -22.27 -23.34 -13.80
CA SER A 228 -22.02 -24.32 -14.87
C SER A 228 -22.96 -24.18 -16.07
N THR A 229 -24.17 -23.62 -15.90
CA THR A 229 -25.15 -23.42 -16.99
C THR A 229 -25.15 -22.01 -17.58
N SER A 230 -24.20 -21.17 -17.18
CA SER A 230 -24.10 -19.79 -17.67
C SER A 230 -23.54 -19.71 -19.10
N ASP A 231 -23.90 -18.68 -19.86
CA ASP A 231 -23.31 -18.37 -21.18
C ASP A 231 -21.89 -17.77 -21.08
N LEU A 232 -21.41 -17.52 -19.86
CA LEU A 232 -20.07 -17.01 -19.57
C LEU A 232 -19.01 -18.10 -19.84
N ALA A 233 -17.75 -17.68 -20.04
CA ALA A 233 -16.64 -18.62 -19.88
C ALA A 233 -16.58 -19.10 -18.42
N SER A 234 -15.99 -20.28 -18.16
CA SER A 234 -15.81 -20.74 -16.78
C SER A 234 -14.72 -19.98 -16.02
N VAL A 235 -13.85 -19.27 -16.74
CA VAL A 235 -12.71 -18.51 -16.21
C VAL A 235 -12.85 -17.01 -16.50
N VAL A 236 -12.64 -16.17 -15.49
CA VAL A 236 -12.58 -14.70 -15.62
C VAL A 236 -11.20 -14.13 -15.34
N TYR A 237 -10.82 -13.09 -16.09
CA TYR A 237 -9.65 -12.26 -15.88
C TYR A 237 -10.05 -10.78 -15.77
N VAL A 238 -9.60 -10.09 -14.71
CA VAL A 238 -9.87 -8.65 -14.54
C VAL A 238 -8.60 -7.95 -14.08
N GLN A 239 -7.84 -7.41 -15.02
CA GLN A 239 -6.61 -6.66 -14.74
C GLN A 239 -6.47 -5.45 -15.66
N SER A 240 -6.06 -4.31 -15.11
CA SER A 240 -5.87 -3.07 -15.87
C SER A 240 -4.42 -2.60 -15.92
N GLY A 241 -3.57 -3.03 -14.99
CA GLY A 241 -2.12 -2.77 -15.02
C GLY A 241 -1.40 -3.83 -15.84
N CYS A 242 -1.19 -3.56 -17.13
CA CYS A 242 -0.59 -4.54 -18.05
C CYS A 242 0.93 -4.56 -17.99
N ASN A 243 1.50 -5.63 -18.53
CA ASN A 243 2.91 -5.98 -18.53
C ASN A 243 3.55 -5.75 -17.15
N PRO A 244 3.10 -6.43 -16.08
CA PRO A 244 3.71 -6.25 -14.76
C PRO A 244 4.99 -7.10 -14.59
N PRO A 245 5.80 -6.85 -13.55
CA PRO A 245 6.96 -7.66 -13.18
C PRO A 245 6.74 -9.16 -13.01
N SER A 246 5.51 -9.60 -12.73
CA SER A 246 5.17 -11.03 -12.70
C SER A 246 5.06 -11.70 -14.07
N ASP A 247 5.15 -10.92 -15.16
CA ASP A 247 5.02 -11.37 -16.55
C ASP A 247 3.69 -12.11 -16.82
N ARG A 248 2.67 -11.80 -16.01
CA ARG A 248 1.39 -12.53 -16.02
C ARG A 248 0.68 -12.50 -17.37
N ASP A 249 0.73 -11.37 -18.08
CA ASP A 249 -0.05 -11.20 -19.29
C ASP A 249 0.45 -12.12 -20.41
N GLU A 250 1.76 -12.38 -20.47
CA GLU A 250 2.31 -13.37 -21.41
C GLU A 250 1.83 -14.79 -21.06
N TYR A 251 1.82 -15.16 -19.78
CA TYR A 251 1.28 -16.46 -19.35
C TYR A 251 -0.22 -16.61 -19.70
N ILE A 252 -1.03 -15.58 -19.41
CA ILE A 252 -2.47 -15.61 -19.71
C ILE A 252 -2.71 -15.66 -21.22
N ALA A 253 -1.95 -14.92 -22.03
CA ALA A 253 -2.05 -14.97 -23.50
C ALA A 253 -1.79 -16.38 -24.04
N GLN A 254 -0.83 -17.13 -23.48
CA GLN A 254 -0.63 -18.54 -23.84
C GLN A 254 -1.78 -19.43 -23.35
N LEU A 255 -2.30 -19.20 -22.15
CA LEU A 255 -3.43 -19.96 -21.60
C LEU A 255 -4.70 -19.81 -22.45
N MET A 256 -4.98 -18.60 -22.94
CA MET A 256 -6.14 -18.29 -23.79
C MET A 256 -6.15 -19.06 -25.12
N LYS A 257 -5.00 -19.58 -25.59
CA LYS A 257 -4.94 -20.45 -26.77
C LYS A 257 -5.60 -21.81 -26.53
N PHE A 258 -5.73 -22.24 -25.27
CA PHE A 258 -6.20 -23.56 -24.89
C PHE A 258 -7.57 -23.53 -24.20
N ILE A 259 -7.99 -22.42 -23.60
CA ILE A 259 -9.29 -22.30 -22.91
C ILE A 259 -9.89 -20.91 -23.14
N LYS A 260 -11.22 -20.82 -23.23
CA LYS A 260 -11.92 -19.54 -23.30
C LYS A 260 -11.84 -18.85 -21.94
N ILE A 261 -11.46 -17.58 -21.95
CA ILE A 261 -11.36 -16.72 -20.76
C ILE A 261 -12.08 -15.43 -21.08
N ASP A 262 -13.00 -15.02 -20.21
CA ASP A 262 -13.65 -13.72 -20.31
C ASP A 262 -12.73 -12.69 -19.60
N SER A 263 -12.20 -11.74 -20.36
CA SER A 263 -11.29 -10.70 -19.87
C SER A 263 -11.95 -9.33 -19.92
N TYR A 264 -12.18 -8.77 -18.74
CA TYR A 264 -12.91 -7.52 -18.52
C TYR A 264 -12.04 -6.29 -18.35
N GLY A 265 -10.80 -6.47 -17.87
CA GLY A 265 -9.87 -5.36 -17.65
C GLY A 265 -9.26 -4.85 -18.95
N ALA A 266 -8.34 -3.89 -18.85
CA ALA A 266 -7.63 -3.37 -20.03
C ALA A 266 -6.69 -4.42 -20.66
N CYS A 267 -6.18 -5.37 -19.87
CA CYS A 267 -5.21 -6.36 -20.34
C CYS A 267 -5.91 -7.54 -21.00
N LEU A 268 -5.46 -7.91 -22.22
CA LEU A 268 -6.04 -9.01 -23.01
C LEU A 268 -7.57 -8.89 -23.16
N HIS A 269 -8.07 -7.66 -23.23
CA HIS A 269 -9.49 -7.34 -23.19
C HIS A 269 -10.26 -8.06 -24.31
N ASN A 270 -11.37 -8.71 -23.95
CA ASN A 270 -12.26 -9.34 -24.92
C ASN A 270 -13.75 -9.30 -24.54
N LYS A 271 -14.08 -8.65 -23.42
CA LYS A 271 -15.45 -8.55 -22.92
C LYS A 271 -15.64 -7.29 -22.10
N ASP A 272 -16.72 -6.55 -22.36
CA ASP A 272 -17.01 -5.32 -21.65
C ASP A 272 -17.64 -5.54 -20.28
N LEU A 273 -17.20 -4.75 -19.29
CA LEU A 273 -17.96 -4.55 -18.05
C LEU A 273 -19.13 -3.61 -18.31
N PRO A 274 -20.24 -3.76 -17.55
CA PRO A 274 -21.26 -2.72 -17.48
C PRO A 274 -20.64 -1.36 -17.14
N GLU A 275 -21.17 -0.29 -17.72
CA GLU A 275 -20.60 1.06 -17.59
C GLU A 275 -20.36 1.49 -16.13
N ALA A 276 -21.28 1.11 -15.24
CA ALA A 276 -21.19 1.39 -13.82
C ALA A 276 -19.96 0.77 -13.13
N PHE A 277 -19.32 -0.24 -13.74
CA PHE A 277 -18.22 -1.01 -13.16
C PHE A 277 -16.91 -0.88 -13.93
N LYS A 278 -16.82 0.01 -14.92
CA LYS A 278 -15.59 0.21 -15.72
C LYS A 278 -14.48 0.92 -14.94
N SER A 279 -14.83 1.68 -13.91
CA SER A 279 -13.85 2.39 -13.09
C SER A 279 -13.19 1.44 -12.08
N PRO A 280 -11.85 1.48 -11.91
CA PRO A 280 -11.18 0.75 -10.83
C PRO A 280 -11.75 1.04 -9.44
N LEU A 281 -12.31 2.25 -9.24
CA LEU A 281 -12.96 2.67 -7.99
C LEU A 281 -14.21 1.87 -7.61
N THR A 282 -14.78 1.14 -8.57
CA THR A 282 -16.04 0.40 -8.41
C THR A 282 -15.82 -1.11 -8.28
N MET A 283 -14.56 -1.56 -8.19
CA MET A 283 -14.21 -2.98 -8.11
C MET A 283 -14.54 -3.65 -6.77
N ASP A 284 -14.88 -2.85 -5.75
CA ASP A 284 -15.36 -3.37 -4.46
C ASP A 284 -16.89 -3.20 -4.31
N ASP A 285 -17.58 -2.73 -5.35
CA ASP A 285 -19.05 -2.64 -5.35
C ASP A 285 -19.68 -4.03 -5.43
N ASP A 286 -20.80 -4.23 -4.71
CA ASP A 286 -21.57 -5.47 -4.72
C ASP A 286 -21.97 -5.92 -6.15
N GLY A 287 -22.22 -4.97 -7.05
CA GLY A 287 -22.55 -5.28 -8.44
C GLY A 287 -21.37 -5.82 -9.24
N PHE A 288 -20.15 -5.35 -8.98
CA PHE A 288 -18.95 -5.94 -9.57
C PHE A 288 -18.67 -7.33 -8.97
N HIS A 289 -18.80 -7.46 -7.64
CA HIS A 289 -18.69 -8.75 -6.94
C HIS A 289 -19.68 -9.78 -7.49
N ASP A 290 -20.91 -9.38 -7.81
CA ASP A 290 -21.91 -10.25 -8.43
C ASP A 290 -21.48 -10.77 -9.81
N ILE A 291 -20.75 -9.99 -10.60
CA ILE A 291 -20.21 -10.42 -11.89
C ILE A 291 -19.15 -11.51 -11.66
N ILE A 292 -18.20 -11.27 -10.76
CA ILE A 292 -17.12 -12.22 -10.47
C ILE A 292 -17.67 -13.51 -9.84
N ALA A 293 -18.67 -13.40 -8.95
CA ALA A 293 -19.28 -14.54 -8.26
C ALA A 293 -19.98 -15.52 -9.20
N ARG A 294 -20.31 -15.14 -10.45
CA ARG A 294 -20.91 -16.03 -11.47
C ARG A 294 -19.90 -16.95 -12.14
N TYR A 295 -18.61 -16.70 -12.00
CA TYR A 295 -17.56 -17.56 -12.55
C TYR A 295 -17.23 -18.71 -11.59
N LYS A 296 -16.79 -19.84 -12.16
CA LYS A 296 -16.21 -20.95 -11.38
C LYS A 296 -14.76 -20.65 -11.02
N PHE A 297 -14.02 -20.04 -11.93
CA PHE A 297 -12.61 -19.75 -11.72
C PHE A 297 -12.28 -18.28 -11.96
N THR A 298 -11.39 -17.73 -11.14
CA THR A 298 -10.86 -16.37 -11.30
C THR A 298 -9.34 -16.44 -11.39
N LEU A 299 -8.77 -15.83 -12.43
CA LEU A 299 -7.32 -15.71 -12.57
C LEU A 299 -6.78 -14.67 -11.57
N ALA A 300 -6.13 -15.17 -10.52
CA ALA A 300 -5.62 -14.43 -9.38
C ALA A 300 -4.09 -14.27 -9.49
N PHE A 301 -3.64 -13.55 -10.51
CA PHE A 301 -2.22 -13.31 -10.76
C PHE A 301 -1.78 -11.96 -10.17
N GLU A 302 -0.87 -12.00 -9.20
CA GLU A 302 -0.26 -10.80 -8.64
C GLU A 302 0.58 -10.05 -9.67
N ASN A 303 0.83 -8.76 -9.45
CA ASN A 303 1.66 -7.94 -10.34
C ASN A 303 3.18 -8.13 -10.08
N ALA A 304 3.56 -8.78 -8.98
CA ALA A 304 4.93 -9.15 -8.65
C ALA A 304 4.92 -10.48 -7.88
N ILE A 305 6.00 -11.25 -8.00
CA ILE A 305 6.19 -12.52 -7.31
C ILE A 305 7.04 -12.27 -6.08
N CYS A 306 6.43 -12.18 -4.91
CA CYS A 306 7.10 -11.81 -3.66
C CYS A 306 6.55 -12.61 -2.49
N GLU A 307 7.41 -13.02 -1.57
CA GLU A 307 6.99 -13.61 -0.30
C GLU A 307 5.96 -12.71 0.40
N ASP A 308 4.86 -13.33 0.83
CA ASP A 308 3.72 -12.73 1.51
C ASP A 308 2.97 -11.61 0.75
N TYR A 309 3.32 -11.28 -0.49
CA TYR A 309 2.53 -10.33 -1.29
C TYR A 309 1.26 -11.01 -1.80
N ILE A 310 0.19 -10.84 -1.02
CA ILE A 310 -1.12 -11.45 -1.25
C ILE A 310 -2.17 -10.35 -1.16
N THR A 311 -2.89 -10.15 -2.26
CA THR A 311 -3.80 -9.01 -2.40
C THR A 311 -5.26 -9.44 -2.51
N GLU A 312 -6.13 -8.50 -2.85
CA GLU A 312 -7.54 -8.75 -3.15
C GLU A 312 -7.71 -9.80 -4.26
N LYS A 313 -6.69 -10.01 -5.11
CA LYS A 313 -6.72 -11.01 -6.19
C LYS A 313 -6.89 -12.42 -5.67
N LEU A 314 -6.32 -12.75 -4.51
CA LEU A 314 -6.58 -14.02 -3.84
C LEU A 314 -7.89 -13.98 -3.05
N TRP A 315 -8.06 -12.95 -2.21
CA TRP A 315 -9.11 -12.94 -1.20
C TRP A 315 -10.51 -12.73 -1.78
N ARG A 316 -10.67 -11.83 -2.75
CA ARG A 316 -11.97 -11.55 -3.39
C ARG A 316 -12.60 -12.80 -3.99
N PRO A 317 -11.94 -13.58 -4.87
CA PRO A 317 -12.55 -14.80 -5.41
C PRO A 317 -12.87 -15.84 -4.33
N LEU A 318 -12.01 -16.03 -3.33
CA LEU A 318 -12.30 -16.93 -2.19
C LEU A 318 -13.57 -16.51 -1.43
N VAL A 319 -13.71 -15.21 -1.13
CA VAL A 319 -14.91 -14.66 -0.47
C VAL A 319 -16.15 -14.88 -1.35
N LEU A 320 -16.06 -14.64 -2.65
CA LEU A 320 -17.18 -14.75 -3.59
C LEU A 320 -17.53 -16.20 -4.01
N GLY A 321 -16.70 -17.17 -3.63
CA GLY A 321 -16.91 -18.58 -4.00
C GLY A 321 -16.54 -18.89 -5.45
N SER A 322 -15.62 -18.12 -6.03
CA SER A 322 -14.93 -18.44 -7.29
C SER A 322 -13.55 -18.98 -6.95
N VAL A 323 -13.15 -20.12 -7.51
CA VAL A 323 -11.87 -20.75 -7.19
C VAL A 323 -10.72 -19.95 -7.82
N PRO A 324 -9.76 -19.43 -7.02
CA PRO A 324 -8.62 -18.71 -7.56
C PRO A 324 -7.68 -19.65 -8.31
N ILE A 325 -7.29 -19.27 -9.53
CA ILE A 325 -6.13 -19.82 -10.23
C ILE A 325 -4.98 -18.85 -9.97
N TYR A 326 -4.06 -19.24 -9.08
CA TYR A 326 -3.16 -18.30 -8.41
C TYR A 326 -1.71 -18.42 -8.86
N LYS A 327 -1.08 -17.26 -9.08
CA LYS A 327 0.37 -17.08 -9.22
C LYS A 327 0.75 -15.75 -8.58
N GLY A 328 1.64 -15.78 -7.60
CA GLY A 328 1.97 -14.60 -6.79
C GLY A 328 2.99 -14.94 -5.73
N SER A 329 2.61 -14.82 -4.46
CA SER A 329 3.46 -15.17 -3.33
C SER A 329 3.85 -16.66 -3.33
N PRO A 330 5.15 -17.01 -3.26
CA PRO A 330 5.59 -18.38 -3.05
C PRO A 330 5.10 -18.97 -1.71
N SER A 331 4.79 -18.14 -0.72
CA SER A 331 4.26 -18.54 0.58
C SER A 331 2.73 -18.60 0.64
N VAL A 332 1.99 -18.50 -0.48
CA VAL A 332 0.52 -18.42 -0.46
C VAL A 332 -0.15 -19.56 0.34
N GLN A 333 0.43 -20.75 0.32
CA GLN A 333 -0.08 -21.93 1.03
C GLN A 333 -0.16 -21.72 2.55
N ASP A 334 0.69 -20.86 3.12
CA ASP A 334 0.65 -20.48 4.53
C ASP A 334 -0.60 -19.68 4.92
N TRP A 335 -1.33 -19.15 3.94
CA TRP A 335 -2.42 -18.19 4.14
C TRP A 335 -3.76 -18.69 3.61
N MET A 336 -3.80 -19.79 2.86
CA MET A 336 -5.03 -20.35 2.33
C MET A 336 -5.98 -20.85 3.45
N PRO A 337 -7.31 -20.82 3.25
CA PRO A 337 -8.28 -21.38 4.20
C PRO A 337 -7.98 -22.84 4.63
N ASN A 338 -7.51 -23.65 3.70
CA ASN A 338 -7.09 -25.04 3.85
C ASN A 338 -6.07 -25.38 2.74
N ASN A 339 -5.66 -26.64 2.60
CA ASN A 339 -4.68 -27.05 1.57
C ASN A 339 -5.30 -27.27 0.17
N HIS A 340 -6.58 -26.95 -0.02
CA HIS A 340 -7.33 -27.28 -1.22
C HIS A 340 -8.40 -26.21 -1.51
N SER A 341 -7.97 -24.96 -1.66
CA SER A 341 -8.87 -23.82 -1.93
C SER A 341 -8.45 -22.98 -3.14
N ILE A 342 -7.29 -23.27 -3.75
CA ILE A 342 -6.79 -22.60 -4.95
C ILE A 342 -6.22 -23.64 -5.92
N ILE A 343 -6.14 -23.26 -7.20
CA ILE A 343 -5.35 -23.95 -8.21
C ILE A 343 -4.02 -23.22 -8.32
N HIS A 344 -2.93 -23.82 -7.86
CA HIS A 344 -1.62 -23.19 -7.89
C HIS A 344 -0.99 -23.38 -9.28
N VAL A 345 -0.63 -22.29 -9.95
CA VAL A 345 -0.15 -22.33 -11.34
C VAL A 345 1.15 -23.13 -11.49
N ASP A 346 2.04 -23.07 -10.49
CA ASP A 346 3.33 -23.77 -10.52
C ASP A 346 3.22 -25.30 -10.37
N ASP A 347 2.02 -25.84 -10.10
CA ASP A 347 1.79 -27.29 -10.11
C ASP A 347 1.71 -27.87 -11.54
N PHE A 348 1.70 -27.00 -12.56
CA PHE A 348 1.53 -27.35 -13.97
C PHE A 348 2.79 -27.02 -14.78
N LYS A 349 3.16 -27.93 -15.68
CA LYS A 349 4.36 -27.77 -16.52
C LYS A 349 4.17 -26.75 -17.66
N SER A 350 2.92 -26.47 -18.03
CA SER A 350 2.60 -25.57 -19.13
C SER A 350 1.20 -24.96 -18.99
N PRO A 351 0.92 -23.82 -19.66
CA PRO A 351 -0.43 -23.27 -19.77
C PRO A 351 -1.44 -24.27 -20.35
N LYS A 352 -1.00 -25.17 -21.24
CA LYS A 352 -1.86 -26.22 -21.79
C LYS A 352 -2.28 -27.23 -20.72
N ASP A 353 -1.34 -27.68 -19.89
CA ASP A 353 -1.64 -28.64 -18.81
C ASP A 353 -2.61 -28.04 -17.79
N LEU A 354 -2.42 -26.75 -17.47
CA LEU A 354 -3.36 -26.00 -16.63
C LEU A 354 -4.75 -25.90 -17.29
N ALA A 355 -4.83 -25.56 -18.58
CA ALA A 355 -6.11 -25.51 -19.30
C ALA A 355 -6.83 -26.85 -19.33
N ASP A 356 -6.11 -27.95 -19.57
CA ASP A 356 -6.68 -29.30 -19.59
C ASP A 356 -7.19 -29.71 -18.21
N PHE A 357 -6.48 -29.33 -17.14
CA PHE A 357 -6.94 -29.51 -15.77
C PHE A 357 -8.20 -28.71 -15.46
N ILE A 358 -8.23 -27.41 -15.80
CA ILE A 358 -9.39 -26.55 -15.58
C ILE A 358 -10.62 -27.11 -16.31
N LYS A 359 -10.49 -27.50 -17.59
CA LYS A 359 -11.61 -28.12 -18.34
C LYS A 359 -12.12 -29.41 -17.72
N LYS A 360 -11.23 -30.23 -17.16
CA LYS A 360 -11.62 -31.46 -16.46
C LYS A 360 -12.41 -31.13 -15.20
N LEU A 361 -11.91 -30.19 -14.39
CA LEU A 361 -12.55 -29.75 -13.15
C LEU A 361 -13.88 -29.03 -13.41
N ASP A 362 -13.96 -28.25 -14.48
CA ASP A 362 -15.17 -27.53 -14.90
C ASP A 362 -16.33 -28.48 -15.23
N ARG A 363 -16.03 -29.68 -15.75
CA ARG A 363 -17.03 -30.72 -16.08
C ARG A 363 -17.44 -31.59 -14.90
N ASP A 364 -16.75 -31.48 -13.76
CA ASP A 364 -17.00 -32.30 -12.57
C ASP A 364 -17.31 -31.40 -11.37
N ASP A 365 -18.59 -31.08 -11.21
CA ASP A 365 -19.08 -30.23 -10.12
C ASP A 365 -18.77 -30.80 -8.74
N LYS A 366 -18.61 -32.13 -8.60
CA LYS A 366 -18.24 -32.76 -7.32
C LYS A 366 -16.78 -32.50 -6.99
N GLU A 367 -15.88 -32.64 -7.95
CA GLU A 367 -14.47 -32.31 -7.75
C GLU A 367 -14.27 -30.80 -7.58
N TYR A 368 -15.00 -29.96 -8.32
CA TYR A 368 -14.97 -28.51 -8.14
C TYR A 368 -15.43 -28.11 -6.73
N ALA A 369 -16.50 -28.71 -6.21
CA ALA A 369 -17.02 -28.42 -4.87
C ALA A 369 -15.98 -28.61 -3.76
N LYS A 370 -15.00 -29.51 -3.94
CA LYS A 370 -13.92 -29.73 -2.97
C LYS A 370 -13.09 -28.48 -2.70
N TYR A 371 -12.91 -27.61 -3.70
CA TYR A 371 -12.19 -26.35 -3.57
C TYR A 371 -12.93 -25.32 -2.69
N LEU A 372 -14.25 -25.49 -2.53
CA LEU A 372 -15.09 -24.61 -1.74
C LEU A 372 -15.51 -25.24 -0.40
N GLU A 373 -15.05 -26.44 -0.06
CA GLU A 373 -15.43 -27.14 1.18
C GLU A 373 -15.15 -26.34 2.45
N PHE A 374 -14.13 -25.46 2.44
CA PHE A 374 -13.82 -24.60 3.57
C PHE A 374 -14.98 -23.68 3.94
N LYS A 375 -15.88 -23.34 3.00
CA LYS A 375 -17.07 -22.52 3.24
C LYS A 375 -18.01 -23.14 4.27
N ASP A 376 -18.14 -24.46 4.26
CA ASP A 376 -19.01 -25.20 5.17
C ASP A 376 -18.25 -25.81 6.35
N LYS A 377 -17.02 -26.29 6.12
CA LYS A 377 -16.20 -26.96 7.14
C LYS A 377 -15.39 -26.00 8.02
N GLY A 378 -15.26 -24.74 7.61
CA GLY A 378 -14.44 -23.74 8.27
C GLY A 378 -12.98 -23.71 7.80
N VAL A 379 -12.25 -22.71 8.28
CA VAL A 379 -10.81 -22.53 8.05
C VAL A 379 -10.04 -23.52 8.94
N THR A 380 -9.12 -24.27 8.34
CA THR A 380 -8.25 -25.24 9.05
C THR A 380 -6.83 -24.74 9.24
N ASN A 381 -6.44 -23.71 8.48
CA ASN A 381 -5.14 -23.09 8.57
C ASN A 381 -4.98 -22.31 9.88
N LYS A 382 -4.19 -22.86 10.79
CA LYS A 382 -3.92 -22.26 12.12
C LYS A 382 -3.18 -20.94 12.04
N ARG A 383 -2.30 -20.74 11.04
CA ARG A 383 -1.57 -19.48 10.87
C ARG A 383 -2.52 -18.36 10.49
N LEU A 384 -3.38 -18.61 9.49
CA LEU A 384 -4.41 -17.65 9.09
C LEU A 384 -5.31 -17.28 10.28
N LEU A 385 -5.82 -18.28 11.00
CA LEU A 385 -6.67 -18.04 12.17
C LEU A 385 -5.95 -17.21 13.24
N SER A 386 -4.71 -17.57 13.58
CA SER A 386 -3.92 -16.85 14.58
C SER A 386 -3.65 -15.41 14.18
N ILE A 387 -3.28 -15.13 12.93
CA ILE A 387 -3.08 -13.75 12.47
C ILE A 387 -4.39 -12.96 12.48
N MET A 388 -5.48 -13.54 12.01
CA MET A 388 -6.77 -12.86 11.96
C MET A 388 -7.33 -12.54 13.35
N GLU A 389 -7.02 -13.38 14.35
CA GLU A 389 -7.40 -13.14 15.75
C GLU A 389 -6.51 -12.08 16.44
N ASN A 390 -5.21 -12.07 16.13
CA ASN A 390 -4.22 -11.29 16.90
C ASN A 390 -3.75 -10.01 16.21
N ARG A 391 -4.12 -9.77 14.94
CA ARG A 391 -3.74 -8.53 14.26
C ARG A 391 -4.31 -7.32 15.03
N PRO A 392 -3.50 -6.27 15.29
CA PRO A 392 -3.92 -5.14 16.13
C PRO A 392 -4.81 -4.12 15.39
N TRP A 393 -5.34 -4.50 14.22
CA TRP A 393 -6.09 -3.67 13.32
C TRP A 393 -7.21 -4.47 12.64
N GLY A 394 -8.22 -3.77 12.15
CA GLY A 394 -9.31 -4.34 11.37
C GLY A 394 -9.66 -3.47 10.18
N THR A 395 -10.67 -3.89 9.42
CA THR A 395 -11.17 -3.16 8.25
C THR A 395 -12.62 -2.71 8.44
N SER A 396 -13.26 -3.10 9.55
CA SER A 396 -14.59 -2.59 9.90
C SER A 396 -14.50 -1.19 10.52
N TYR A 397 -15.60 -0.44 10.44
CA TYR A 397 -15.73 0.89 11.07
C TYR A 397 -15.72 0.84 12.61
N GLU A 398 -15.72 -0.33 13.22
CA GLU A 398 -15.69 -0.50 14.68
C GLU A 398 -14.27 -0.83 15.17
N GLU A 399 -13.36 -1.14 14.25
CA GLU A 399 -11.98 -1.52 14.52
C GLU A 399 -11.02 -0.40 14.17
N VAL A 400 -9.85 -0.42 14.80
CA VAL A 400 -8.77 0.49 14.46
C VAL A 400 -8.29 0.15 13.05
N ASN A 401 -8.41 1.10 12.12
CA ASN A 401 -7.88 0.89 10.77
C ASN A 401 -6.35 0.70 10.82
N TYR A 402 -5.80 -0.06 9.89
CA TYR A 402 -4.38 -0.44 9.89
C TYR A 402 -3.41 0.75 9.77
N VAL A 403 -3.82 1.88 9.17
CA VAL A 403 -2.99 3.10 9.07
C VAL A 403 -2.88 3.77 10.44
N THR A 404 -4.01 4.05 11.09
CA THR A 404 -4.08 4.57 12.47
C THR A 404 -3.37 3.63 13.43
N GLY A 405 -3.52 2.32 13.23
CA GLY A 405 -2.83 1.32 14.02
C GLY A 405 -1.31 1.40 13.89
N PHE A 406 -0.78 1.58 12.67
CA PHE A 406 0.65 1.82 12.44
C PHE A 406 1.14 3.14 13.04
N GLU A 407 0.38 4.22 12.89
CA GLU A 407 0.67 5.50 13.54
C GLU A 407 0.79 5.34 15.06
N CYS A 408 -0.17 4.66 15.68
CA CYS A 408 -0.12 4.38 17.11
C CYS A 408 0.99 3.42 17.50
N PHE A 409 1.34 2.46 16.66
CA PHE A 409 2.50 1.59 16.85
C PHE A 409 3.80 2.39 16.95
N VAL A 410 4.03 3.32 16.01
CA VAL A 410 5.19 4.22 16.03
C VAL A 410 5.16 5.13 17.26
N CYS A 411 4.02 5.77 17.54
CA CYS A 411 3.85 6.60 18.73
C CYS A 411 4.18 5.84 20.03
N ASN A 412 3.74 4.58 20.15
CA ASN A 412 4.04 3.75 21.31
C ASN A 412 5.55 3.48 21.45
N ARG A 413 6.26 3.14 20.35
CA ARG A 413 7.71 2.93 20.37
C ARG A 413 8.47 4.19 20.78
N ILE A 414 8.06 5.36 20.27
CA ILE A 414 8.61 6.66 20.67
C ILE A 414 8.42 6.89 22.18
N HIS A 415 7.20 6.71 22.69
CA HIS A 415 6.92 6.87 24.13
C HIS A 415 7.71 5.89 25.00
N GLU A 416 7.94 4.66 24.52
CA GLU A 416 8.81 3.71 25.19
C GLU A 416 10.25 4.23 25.30
N ASN A 417 10.85 4.68 24.20
CA ASN A 417 12.20 5.23 24.18
C ASN A 417 12.32 6.50 25.04
N LEU A 418 11.34 7.41 25.00
CA LEU A 418 11.31 8.58 25.87
C LEU A 418 11.28 8.19 27.36
N LYS A 419 10.49 7.18 27.73
CA LYS A 419 10.44 6.65 29.11
C LYS A 419 11.75 5.98 29.52
N ARG A 420 12.43 5.28 28.61
CA ARG A 420 13.74 4.67 28.87
C ARG A 420 14.81 5.73 29.10
N LYS A 421 14.86 6.74 28.22
CA LYS A 421 15.76 7.89 28.34
C LYS A 421 15.57 8.64 29.66
N ALA A 422 14.33 8.90 30.05
CA ALA A 422 14.01 9.54 31.34
C ALA A 422 14.49 8.73 32.56
N LYS A 423 14.66 7.42 32.41
CA LYS A 423 15.19 6.52 33.45
C LYS A 423 16.71 6.28 33.34
N GLY A 424 17.40 6.95 32.41
CA GLY A 424 18.82 6.71 32.13
C GLY A 424 19.11 5.34 31.50
N LEU A 425 18.11 4.70 30.91
CA LEU A 425 18.25 3.41 30.22
C LEU A 425 18.60 3.63 28.75
N VAL A 426 19.37 2.70 28.17
CA VAL A 426 19.70 2.67 26.74
C VAL A 426 18.41 2.56 25.92
N GLU A 427 18.26 3.41 24.91
CA GLU A 427 17.11 3.39 23.99
C GLU A 427 17.07 2.09 23.16
N ASN A 428 15.87 1.63 22.82
CA ASN A 428 15.69 0.51 21.90
C ASN A 428 16.06 0.97 20.49
N LYS A 429 16.90 0.19 19.79
CA LYS A 429 17.23 0.42 18.39
C LYS A 429 16.40 -0.48 17.49
N PHE A 430 15.70 0.12 16.55
CA PHE A 430 14.93 -0.59 15.52
C PHE A 430 15.53 -0.27 14.16
N VAL A 431 15.82 -1.30 13.36
CA VAL A 431 16.34 -1.17 12.00
C VAL A 431 15.67 -2.26 11.18
N ALA A 432 15.03 -1.86 10.08
CA ALA A 432 14.41 -2.81 9.18
C ALA A 432 15.45 -3.58 8.38
N SER A 433 15.09 -4.80 7.99
CA SER A 433 15.92 -5.66 7.14
C SER A 433 15.20 -5.97 5.83
N GLN A 434 15.88 -6.61 4.88
CA GLN A 434 15.28 -7.06 3.61
C GLN A 434 14.07 -8.01 3.84
N GLU A 435 14.00 -8.67 4.99
CA GLU A 435 12.85 -9.49 5.33
C GLU A 435 11.58 -8.67 5.57
N HIS A 436 11.71 -7.40 5.96
CA HIS A 436 10.56 -6.54 6.24
C HIS A 436 9.90 -6.01 4.96
N TYR A 437 10.61 -6.01 3.82
CA TYR A 437 10.06 -5.61 2.54
C TYR A 437 10.99 -6.03 1.41
N GLY A 438 10.43 -6.44 0.27
CA GLY A 438 11.19 -6.66 -0.96
C GLY A 438 10.77 -7.90 -1.71
N CYS A 439 11.23 -7.96 -2.96
CA CYS A 439 10.93 -9.03 -3.91
C CYS A 439 12.20 -9.40 -4.68
N PRO A 440 12.33 -10.66 -5.11
CA PRO A 440 13.41 -11.06 -6.01
C PRO A 440 13.36 -10.26 -7.33
N LYS A 441 14.46 -10.30 -8.08
CA LYS A 441 14.50 -9.75 -9.45
C LYS A 441 13.38 -10.43 -10.27
N PRO A 442 12.60 -9.66 -11.06
CA PRO A 442 11.55 -10.22 -11.90
C PRO A 442 12.06 -11.32 -12.84
N GLU A 443 11.20 -12.27 -13.20
CA GLU A 443 11.50 -13.34 -14.16
C GLU A 443 10.51 -13.31 -15.32
N LYS A 444 10.94 -13.73 -16.51
CA LYS A 444 10.10 -13.82 -17.71
C LYS A 444 9.75 -15.26 -18.04
N TYR A 445 8.54 -15.47 -18.54
CA TYR A 445 8.17 -16.66 -19.27
C TYR A 445 8.75 -16.63 -20.69
N ASN A 446 9.47 -17.70 -21.05
CA ASN A 446 10.07 -17.89 -22.37
C ASN A 446 9.35 -19.01 -23.12
N PHE A 447 8.22 -18.68 -23.74
CA PHE A 447 7.44 -19.65 -24.51
C PHE A 447 7.94 -19.78 -25.97
N PRO A 448 8.05 -21.00 -26.54
CA PRO A 448 8.58 -21.23 -27.91
C PRO A 448 7.79 -20.56 -29.04
N HIS A 449 6.51 -20.24 -28.78
CA HIS A 449 5.59 -19.60 -29.73
C HIS A 449 4.96 -18.34 -29.13
N SER A 450 5.73 -17.58 -28.34
CA SER A 450 5.40 -16.20 -28.01
C SER A 450 5.39 -15.39 -29.31
N SER A 451 4.22 -15.30 -29.93
CA SER A 451 3.97 -14.51 -31.15
C SER A 451 3.85 -13.02 -30.86
N ASN A 452 3.83 -12.65 -29.57
CA ASN A 452 4.12 -11.30 -29.15
C ASN A 452 5.62 -11.13 -29.33
N HIS A 453 6.03 -10.74 -30.55
CA HIS A 453 7.24 -9.93 -30.66
C HIS A 453 7.12 -8.86 -29.58
N ASP A 454 7.98 -8.91 -28.58
CA ASP A 454 8.26 -7.78 -27.71
C ASP A 454 8.96 -6.72 -28.59
N SER A 455 8.23 -6.22 -29.60
CA SER A 455 8.79 -5.41 -30.70
C SER A 455 9.41 -4.13 -30.18
N ASP A 456 8.99 -3.74 -28.97
CA ASP A 456 9.31 -2.48 -28.32
C ASP A 456 10.11 -2.69 -27.02
N GLY A 457 10.47 -3.94 -26.66
CA GLY A 457 11.23 -4.25 -25.43
C GLY A 457 10.47 -3.95 -24.13
N GLN A 458 9.15 -3.81 -24.19
CA GLN A 458 8.33 -3.43 -23.03
C GLN A 458 8.46 -4.43 -21.89
N ARG A 459 8.68 -5.72 -22.16
CA ARG A 459 8.88 -6.69 -21.07
C ARG A 459 10.25 -6.55 -20.41
N ASP A 460 11.26 -6.02 -21.10
CA ASP A 460 12.62 -5.81 -20.56
C ASP A 460 12.73 -4.60 -19.62
N LEU A 461 11.83 -3.63 -19.77
CA LEU A 461 11.82 -2.40 -18.99
C LEU A 461 11.90 -2.62 -17.47
N TRP A 462 11.30 -3.69 -16.92
CA TRP A 462 11.30 -3.90 -15.46
C TRP A 462 12.66 -4.39 -14.96
N TRP A 463 13.45 -5.02 -15.82
CA TRP A 463 14.85 -5.35 -15.49
C TRP A 463 15.72 -4.10 -15.53
N ASP A 464 15.50 -3.22 -16.49
CA ASP A 464 16.20 -1.93 -16.54
C ASP A 464 15.86 -1.08 -15.31
N GLU A 465 14.58 -1.00 -14.93
CA GLU A 465 14.12 -0.34 -13.70
C GLU A 465 14.70 -1.00 -12.44
N TYR A 466 14.75 -2.33 -12.38
CA TYR A 466 15.37 -3.04 -11.28
C TYR A 466 16.86 -2.71 -11.17
N ASP A 467 17.61 -2.80 -12.27
CA ASP A 467 19.06 -2.56 -12.28
C ASP A 467 19.38 -1.07 -12.05
N GLN A 468 18.52 -0.15 -12.49
CA GLN A 468 18.59 1.28 -12.15
C GLN A 468 18.35 1.50 -10.65
N SER A 469 17.30 0.90 -10.10
CA SER A 469 16.94 1.09 -8.68
C SER A 469 17.99 0.54 -7.71
N VAL A 470 18.81 -0.43 -8.11
CA VAL A 470 20.01 -0.85 -7.33
C VAL A 470 20.95 0.34 -7.13
N ARG A 471 21.28 1.05 -8.22
CA ARG A 471 22.20 2.20 -8.17
C ARG A 471 21.59 3.37 -7.40
N GLU A 472 20.30 3.62 -7.59
CA GLU A 472 19.59 4.68 -6.88
C GLU A 472 19.47 4.39 -5.38
N SER A 473 19.18 3.15 -5.00
CA SER A 473 19.15 2.72 -3.60
C SER A 473 20.47 2.98 -2.88
N GLN A 474 21.60 2.68 -3.54
CA GLN A 474 22.94 2.96 -3.00
C GLN A 474 23.18 4.47 -2.84
N LYS A 475 22.84 5.27 -3.86
CA LYS A 475 22.97 6.74 -3.81
C LYS A 475 22.11 7.36 -2.72
N LEU A 476 20.87 6.90 -2.58
CA LEU A 476 19.95 7.30 -1.52
C LEU A 476 20.58 7.05 -0.14
N ASN A 477 21.06 5.84 0.09
CA ASN A 477 21.66 5.46 1.37
C ASN A 477 22.88 6.32 1.71
N GLN A 478 23.76 6.56 0.73
CA GLN A 478 24.92 7.44 0.87
C GLN A 478 24.51 8.88 1.18
N LEU A 479 23.50 9.41 0.49
CA LEU A 479 22.97 10.75 0.72
C LEU A 479 22.43 10.89 2.15
N VAL A 480 21.64 9.92 2.62
CA VAL A 480 21.10 9.95 3.99
C VAL A 480 22.21 9.83 5.03
N LYS A 481 23.14 8.88 4.87
CA LYS A 481 24.24 8.66 5.84
C LYS A 481 25.20 9.85 5.91
N SER A 482 25.49 10.52 4.80
CA SER A 482 26.34 11.73 4.77
C SER A 482 25.67 12.96 5.39
N ASN A 483 24.34 12.96 5.51
CA ASN A 483 23.55 14.03 6.12
C ASN A 483 22.92 13.59 7.46
N TRP A 484 23.51 12.59 8.13
CA TRP A 484 23.06 12.11 9.43
C TRP A 484 23.96 12.66 10.55
N TYR A 485 23.35 13.45 11.44
CA TYR A 485 24.01 14.11 12.56
C TYR A 485 23.58 13.46 13.87
N PHE A 486 24.48 12.70 14.50
CA PHE A 486 24.21 11.95 15.73
C PHE A 486 24.32 12.80 16.99
#